data_AF-A0A951KZX4-F1
#
_entry.id   AF-A0A951KZX4-F1
#
_cell.length_a   1.000
_cell.length_b   1.000
_cell.length_c   1.000
_cell.angle_alpha   90.00
_cell.angle_beta   90.00
_cell.angle_gamma   90.00
#
_symmetry.space_group_name_H-M   'P 1'
#
loop_
_entity.id
_entity.type
_entity.pdbx_description
1 polymer ?
#
loop_
_entity_poly.entity_id
_entity_poly.type
_entity_poly.pdbx_seq_one_letter_code
_entity_poly.pdbx_strand_id
1 'polypeptide(L)' 'MGRLLRRMVEEGDEVLAEWEPSDPASVAAAERELQRWLGRKYVAVRSDDGAHFEPLNEDRLPADAAEVIVSIAMGGG' A
#
# COMPACT_ATOMS: atom_id res chain seq x y z
N MET A 1 -12.14 -4.77 -4.87
CA MET A 1 -11.66 -4.70 -3.47
C MET A 1 -10.17 -4.48 -3.53
N GLY A 2 -9.67 -3.48 -2.82
CA GLY A 2 -8.25 -3.14 -2.80
C GLY A 2 -7.53 -3.73 -1.59
N ARG A 3 -6.23 -3.99 -1.71
CA ARG A 3 -5.43 -4.65 -0.66
C ARG A 3 -4.16 -3.88 -0.35
N LEU A 4 -3.91 -3.64 0.94
CA LEU A 4 -2.67 -3.06 1.44
C LEU A 4 -1.77 -4.22 1.83
N LEU A 5 -0.69 -4.36 1.09
CA LEU A 5 0.29 -5.41 1.23
C LEU A 5 1.57 -4.82 1.80
N ARG A 6 2.33 -5.60 2.55
CA ARG A 6 3.67 -5.28 2.99
C ARG A 6 4.63 -6.29 2.38
N ARG A 7 5.56 -5.79 1.56
CA ARG A 7 6.61 -6.62 1.01
C ARG A 7 7.58 -7.03 2.10
N MET A 8 7.58 -8.32 2.46
CA MET A 8 8.59 -8.91 3.32
C MET A 8 9.69 -9.56 2.47
N VAL A 9 10.93 -9.45 2.93
CA VAL A 9 12.12 -9.87 2.17
C VAL A 9 12.22 -11.40 2.05
N GLU A 10 11.65 -12.14 3.02
CA GLU A 10 11.80 -13.60 3.13
C GLU A 10 10.45 -14.36 3.08
N GLU A 11 9.33 -13.74 3.45
CA GLU A 11 8.04 -14.41 3.67
C GLU A 11 6.93 -14.07 2.65
N GLY A 12 7.26 -13.30 1.61
CA GLY A 12 6.27 -12.84 0.63
C GLY A 12 5.50 -11.60 1.07
N ASP A 13 4.48 -11.22 0.30
CA ASP A 13 3.69 -10.01 0.57
C ASP A 13 2.64 -10.29 1.68
N GLU A 14 2.73 -9.58 2.80
CA GLU A 14 1.82 -9.69 3.96
C GLU A 14 0.62 -8.75 3.80
N VAL A 15 -0.60 -9.26 3.94
CA VAL A 15 -1.81 -8.41 3.92
C VAL A 15 -1.92 -7.67 5.25
N LEU A 16 -1.81 -6.35 5.19
CA LEU A 16 -1.96 -5.45 6.34
C LEU A 16 -3.41 -5.00 6.53
N ALA A 17 -4.08 -4.67 5.43
CA ALA A 17 -5.45 -4.19 5.43
C ALA A 17 -6.10 -4.44 4.07
N GLU A 18 -7.42 -4.50 4.05
CA GLU A 18 -8.22 -4.57 2.83
C GLU A 18 -9.23 -3.43 2.86
N TRP A 19 -9.57 -2.87 1.70
CA TRP A 19 -10.59 -1.84 1.59
C TRP A 19 -11.55 -2.09 0.44
N GLU A 20 -12.78 -1.64 0.59
CA GLU A 20 -13.73 -1.57 -0.50
C GLU A 20 -13.73 -0.15 -1.10
N PRO A 21 -13.51 0.02 -2.42
CA PRO A 21 -13.52 1.34 -3.06
C PRO A 21 -14.85 2.09 -2.89
N SER A 22 -15.94 1.35 -2.71
CA SER A 22 -17.28 1.89 -2.48
C SER A 22 -17.57 2.25 -1.01
N ASP A 23 -16.71 1.82 -0.07
CA ASP A 23 -16.88 2.09 1.36
C ASP A 23 -15.80 3.07 1.88
N PRO A 24 -16.14 4.35 2.08
CA PRO A 24 -15.17 5.35 2.51
C PRO A 24 -14.60 5.09 3.92
N ALA A 25 -15.34 4.39 4.77
CA ALA A 25 -14.86 4.02 6.11
C ALA A 25 -13.71 3.01 6.04
N SER A 26 -13.85 1.98 5.19
CA SER A 26 -12.77 1.01 4.91
C SER A 26 -11.56 1.67 4.25
N VAL A 27 -11.76 2.56 3.27
CA VAL A 27 -10.67 3.31 2.64
C VAL A 27 -9.91 4.13 3.68
N ALA A 28 -10.61 4.85 4.55
CA ALA A 28 -9.98 5.65 5.59
C ALA A 28 -9.20 4.78 6.61
N ALA A 29 -9.68 3.58 6.91
CA ALA A 29 -8.97 2.64 7.78
C ALA A 29 -7.65 2.16 7.14
N ALA A 30 -7.68 1.74 5.88
CA ALA A 30 -6.49 1.32 5.14
C ALA A 30 -5.49 2.48 4.93
N GLU A 31 -5.98 3.70 4.67
CA GLU A 31 -5.16 4.90 4.55
C GLU A 31 -4.40 5.22 5.84
N ARG A 32 -5.03 5.09 7.01
CA ARG A 32 -4.36 5.30 8.29
C ARG A 32 -3.23 4.29 8.52
N GLU A 33 -3.41 3.05 8.07
CA GLU A 33 -2.35 2.04 8.14
C GLU A 33 -1.22 2.38 7.16
N LEU A 34 -1.53 2.72 5.91
CA LEU A 34 -0.55 3.19 4.92
C LEU A 34 0.31 4.33 5.47
N GLN A 35 -0.31 5.38 6.01
CA GLN A 35 0.40 6.53 6.59
C GLN A 35 1.31 6.15 7.75
N ARG A 36 0.89 5.17 8.57
CA ARG A 36 1.74 4.65 9.65
C ARG A 36 3.03 4.03 9.09
N TRP A 37 2.95 3.31 7.98
CA TRP A 37 4.13 2.70 7.35
C TRP A 37 5.01 3.74 6.65
N LEU A 38 4.42 4.69 5.93
CA LEU A 38 5.16 5.81 5.32
C LEU A 38 5.95 6.60 6.38
N GLY A 39 5.33 6.87 7.54
CA GLY A 39 6.00 7.50 8.69
C GLY A 39 7.17 6.70 9.26
N ARG A 40 7.24 5.38 9.00
CA ARG A 40 8.34 4.48 9.40
C ARG A 40 9.44 4.35 8.34
N LYS A 41 9.51 5.27 7.36
CA LYS A 41 10.47 5.25 6.23
C LYS A 41 10.22 4.12 5.22
N TYR A 42 9.02 3.58 5.18
CA TYR A 42 8.61 2.71 4.07
C TYR A 42 8.22 3.56 2.88
N VAL A 43 8.32 2.99 1.69
CA VAL A 43 7.76 3.53 0.45
C VAL A 43 6.56 2.70 0.04
N ALA A 44 5.60 3.32 -0.63
CA ALA A 44 4.43 2.65 -1.16
C ALA A 44 4.46 2.65 -2.68
N VAL A 45 4.03 1.54 -3.26
CA VAL A 45 3.75 1.42 -4.70
C VAL A 45 2.29 1.01 -4.85
N ARG A 46 1.59 1.61 -5.80
CA ARG A 46 0.25 1.18 -6.19
C ARG A 46 0.32 0.23 -7.38
N SER A 47 -0.66 -0.64 -7.49
CA SER A 47 -0.89 -1.48 -8.65
C SER A 47 -2.38 -1.58 -8.93
N ASP A 48 -2.76 -1.23 -10.15
CA ASP A 48 -4.15 -1.30 -10.60
C ASP A 48 -4.51 -2.67 -11.20
N ASP A 49 -3.51 -3.39 -11.72
CA ASP A 49 -3.69 -4.68 -12.42
C ASP A 49 -2.89 -5.84 -11.77
N GLY A 50 -2.17 -5.57 -10.67
CA GLY A 50 -1.25 -6.54 -10.04
C GLY A 50 0.01 -6.84 -10.85
N ALA A 51 0.10 -6.36 -12.09
CA ALA A 51 1.26 -6.51 -12.97
C ALA A 51 2.12 -5.24 -13.06
N HIS A 52 1.50 -4.07 -12.95
CA HIS A 52 2.17 -2.78 -13.09
C HIS A 52 2.24 -2.08 -11.73
N PHE A 53 3.45 -1.75 -11.28
CA PHE A 53 3.68 -1.09 -10.01
C PHE A 53 4.19 0.33 -10.26
N GLU A 54 3.46 1.32 -9.75
CA GLU A 54 3.84 2.72 -9.82
C GLU A 54 4.12 3.26 -8.42
N PRO A 55 5.16 4.08 -8.23
CA PRO A 55 5.42 4.71 -6.94
C PRO A 55 4.25 5.61 -6.55
N LEU A 56 3.76 5.41 -5.33
CA LEU A 56 2.74 6.26 -4.76
C LEU A 56 3.42 7.54 -4.29
N ASN A 57 3.22 8.63 -5.03
CA ASN A 57 3.82 9.94 -4.73
C ASN A 57 3.04 10.73 -3.68
N GLU A 58 1.89 10.23 -3.23
CA GLU A 58 1.00 10.88 -2.28
C GLU A 58 0.86 10.03 -1.01
N ASP A 59 0.71 10.68 0.15
CA ASP A 59 0.43 10.01 1.44
C ASP A 59 -1.03 9.53 1.58
N ARG A 60 -1.72 9.37 0.45
CA ARG A 60 -3.16 9.10 0.37
C ARG A 60 -3.41 7.77 -0.32
N LEU A 61 -4.34 6.97 0.22
CA LEU A 61 -4.66 5.67 -0.36
C LEU A 61 -5.45 5.86 -1.66
N PRO A 62 -4.98 5.34 -2.81
CA PRO A 62 -5.76 5.33 -4.04
C PRO A 62 -6.90 4.31 -3.91
N ALA A 63 -8.12 4.80 -3.70
CA ALA A 63 -9.28 3.93 -3.52
C ALA A 63 -9.52 3.01 -4.73
N ASP A 64 -9.19 3.47 -5.94
CA ASP A 64 -9.38 2.71 -7.18
C ASP A 64 -8.28 1.67 -7.46
N ALA A 65 -7.14 1.74 -6.75
CA ALA A 65 -6.08 0.76 -6.90
C ALA A 65 -6.53 -0.63 -6.42
N ALA A 66 -6.14 -1.66 -7.17
CA ALA A 66 -6.35 -3.04 -6.79
C ALA A 66 -5.43 -3.44 -5.61
N GLU A 67 -4.19 -2.98 -5.61
CA GLU A 67 -3.19 -3.32 -4.60
C GLU A 67 -2.29 -2.11 -4.30
N VAL A 68 -1.92 -1.95 -3.03
CA VAL A 68 -0.91 -0.99 -2.58
C VAL A 68 0.10 -1.78 -1.77
N ILE A 69 1.36 -1.79 -2.18
CA ILE A 69 2.42 -2.52 -1.49
C ILE A 69 3.34 -1.52 -0.80
N VAL A 70 3.50 -1.66 0.51
CA VAL A 70 4.51 -0.95 1.28
C VAL A 70 5.77 -1.81 1.37
N SER A 71 6.91 -1.22 1.07
CA SER A 71 8.21 -1.88 1.17
C SER A 71 9.21 -0.96 1.85
N ILE A 72 10.21 -1.54 2.51
CA ILE A 72 11.32 -0.75 3.03
C ILE A 72 11.97 -0.04 1.85
N ALA A 73 12.22 1.26 1.96
CA ALA A 73 13.06 1.95 1.00
C ALA A 73 14.43 1.28 1.02
N MET A 74 14.72 0.41 0.04
CA MET A 74 16.09 -0.04 -0.21
C MET A 74 16.83 1.12 -0.87
N GLY A 75 17.01 2.20 -0.12
CA GLY A 75 17.94 3.26 -0.46
C GLY A 75 19.34 2.67 -0.38
N GLY A 76 19.89 2.29 -1.53
CA GLY A 76 21.32 2.10 -1.68
C GLY A 76 22.04 3.44 -1.53
N GLY A 77 23.18 3.40 -0.85
CA GLY A 77 24.36 4.26 -1.07
C GLY A 77 24.22 5.75 -0.78
#